data_AF-M9VWA9-F1
#
_entry.id   AF-M9VWA9-F1
#
_cell.length_a   1.000
_cell.length_b   1.000
_cell.length_c   1.000
_cell.angle_alpha   90.00
_cell.angle_beta   90.00
_cell.angle_gamma   90.00
#
_symmetry.space_group_name_H-M   'P 1'
#
loop_
_entity.id
_entity.type
_entity.pdbx_description
1 polymer ?
#
loop_
_entity_poly.entity_id
_entity_poly.type
_entity_poly.pdbx_seq_one_letter_code
_entity_poly.pdbx_strand_id
1 'polypeptide(L)' 'MIISIDFILIVISILISVAFYTILERKILGYIQIRKGPNKVGFMGILQP' A
#
# COMPACT_ATOMS: atom_id res chain seq x y z
N MET A 1 -7.81 -27.70 -9.08
CA MET A 1 -8.70 -26.51 -9.18
C MET A 1 -8.59 -25.63 -7.93
N ILE A 2 -8.75 -26.18 -6.72
CA ILE A 2 -8.58 -25.46 -5.44
C ILE A 2 -7.19 -24.81 -5.31
N ILE A 3 -6.12 -25.55 -5.59
CA ILE A 3 -4.73 -25.03 -5.53
C ILE A 3 -4.52 -23.78 -6.41
N SER A 4 -5.14 -23.73 -7.60
CA SER A 4 -5.03 -22.58 -8.51
C SER A 4 -5.76 -21.35 -7.95
N ILE A 5 -6.89 -21.56 -7.27
CA ILE A 5 -7.66 -20.49 -6.61
C ILE A 5 -6.89 -19.97 -5.39
N ASP A 6 -6.29 -20.86 -4.60
CA ASP A 6 -5.46 -20.48 -3.45
C ASP A 6 -4.25 -19.65 -3.89
N PHE A 7 -3.60 -20.03 -4.99
CA PHE A 7 -2.47 -19.29 -5.54
C PHE A 7 -2.87 -17.87 -5.97
N ILE A 8 -4.03 -17.72 -6.61
CA ILE A 8 -4.56 -16.42 -7.02
C ILE A 8 -4.87 -15.55 -5.79
N LEU A 9 -5.49 -16.12 -4.75
CA LEU A 9 -5.80 -15.42 -3.50
C LEU A 9 -4.53 -14.94 -2.77
N ILE A 10 -3.48 -15.77 -2.74
CA ILE A 10 -2.20 -15.42 -2.14
C ILE A 10 -1.56 -14.24 -2.88
N VAL A 11 -1.52 -14.29 -4.21
CA VAL A 11 -0.93 -13.20 -5.02
C VAL A 11 -1.67 -11.88 -4.81
N ILE A 12 -3.00 -11.90 -4.81
CA ILE A 12 -3.82 -10.69 -4.56
C ILE A 12 -3.52 -10.12 -3.17
N SER A 13 -3.44 -10.98 -2.15
CA SER A 13 -3.19 -10.56 -0.77
C SER A 13 -1.80 -9.92 -0.60
N ILE A 14 -0.79 -10.45 -1.30
CA ILE A 14 0.58 -9.90 -1.30
C ILE A 14 0.60 -8.53 -1.98
N LEU A 15 -0.04 -8.38 -3.14
CA LEU A 15 -0.08 -7.09 -3.86
C LEU A 15 -0.74 -5.99 -3.03
N ILE A 16 -1.83 -6.30 -2.34
CA ILE A 16 -2.50 -5.37 -1.43
C ILE A 16 -1.58 -4.98 -0.27
N SER A 17 -0.90 -5.96 0.33
CA SER A 17 0.02 -5.71 1.45
C SER A 17 1.19 -4.82 1.06
N VAL A 18 1.79 -5.07 -0.12
CA VAL A 18 2.88 -4.24 -0.66
C VAL A 18 2.40 -2.82 -0.93
N ALA A 19 1.19 -2.65 -1.48
CA ALA A 19 0.63 -1.34 -1.77
C ALA A 19 0.36 -0.48 -0.52
N PHE A 20 0.01 -1.10 0.61
CA PHE A 20 -0.12 -0.34 1.87
C PHE A 20 1.24 -0.06 2.52
N TYR A 21 2.21 -0.96 2.36
CA TYR A 21 3.54 -0.81 2.93
C TYR A 21 4.31 0.39 2.34
N THR A 22 4.22 0.59 1.02
CA THR A 22 4.78 1.74 0.29
C THR A 22 4.19 3.09 0.72
N ILE A 23 2.87 3.17 0.94
CA ILE A 23 2.22 4.38 1.49
C ILE A 23 2.79 4.70 2.87
N LEU A 24 2.90 3.67 3.72
CA LEU A 24 3.39 3.79 5.09
C LEU A 24 4.82 4.31 5.12
N GLU A 25 5.71 3.75 4.29
CA GLU A 25 7.10 4.21 4.15
C GLU A 25 7.15 5.71 3.79
N ARG A 26 6.38 6.13 2.78
CA ARG A 26 6.32 7.54 2.34
C ARG A 26 5.75 8.48 3.39
N LYS A 27 4.78 8.02 4.20
CA LYS A 27 4.25 8.79 5.33
C LYS A 27 5.28 8.93 6.44
N ILE A 28 5.97 7.85 6.81
CA ILE A 28 7.04 7.87 7.83
C ILE A 28 8.18 8.80 7.42
N LEU A 29 8.68 8.69 6.18
CA LEU A 29 9.74 9.59 5.67
C LEU A 29 9.28 11.05 5.65
N GLY A 30 8.01 11.30 5.33
CA GLY A 30 7.42 12.64 5.45
C GLY A 30 7.45 13.15 6.90
N TYR A 31 7.00 12.34 7.85
CA TYR A 31 6.98 12.70 9.27
C TYR A 31 8.38 12.99 9.81
N ILE A 32 9.39 12.18 9.45
CA ILE A 32 10.79 12.39 9.84
C ILE A 32 11.33 13.71 9.29
N GLN A 33 10.96 14.06 8.06
CA GLN A 33 11.45 15.26 7.36
C GLN A 33 10.58 16.51 7.60
N ILE A 34 9.62 16.45 8.54
CA ILE A 34 8.69 17.56 8.84
C ILE A 34 7.96 18.05 7.56
N ARG A 35 7.68 17.13 6.63
CA ARG A 35 6.87 17.40 5.44
C ARG A 35 5.67 16.46 5.40
N LYS A 36 4.57 16.92 4.82
CA LYS A 36 3.43 16.03 4.62
C LYS A 36 3.80 14.97 3.59
N GLY A 37 3.61 13.70 3.96
CA GLY A 37 3.63 12.58 3.02
C GLY A 37 2.51 12.69 1.98
N PRO A 38 2.34 11.69 1.11
CA PRO A 38 1.34 11.73 0.05
C PRO A 38 -0.06 11.97 0.62
N ASN A 39 -0.72 13.06 0.20
CA ASN A 39 -2.02 13.48 0.71
C ASN A 39 -3.02 13.89 -0.38
N LYS A 40 -2.64 13.78 -1.67
CA LYS A 40 -3.41 14.32 -2.81
C LYS A 40 -4.28 13.30 -3.55
N VAL A 41 -3.88 12.03 -3.59
CA VAL A 41 -4.62 10.98 -4.29
C VAL A 41 -5.59 10.26 -3.33
N GLY A 42 -6.89 10.41 -3.57
CA GLY A 42 -7.95 9.86 -2.71
C GLY A 42 -8.06 10.53 -1.34
N PHE A 43 -8.78 9.89 -0.42
CA PHE A 43 -8.88 10.35 0.96
C PHE A 43 -7.53 10.13 1.66
N MET A 44 -6.84 11.19 2.10
CA MET A 44 -5.58 11.11 2.85
C MET A 44 -4.44 10.31 2.18
N GLY A 45 -4.39 10.28 0.84
CA GLY A 45 -3.35 9.56 0.09
C GLY A 45 -3.54 8.05 0.00
N ILE A 46 -4.70 7.50 0.39
CA ILE A 46 -4.95 6.04 0.44
C ILE A 46 -4.94 5.38 -0.95
N LEU A 47 -5.28 6.13 -2.00
CA LEU A 47 -5.20 5.63 -3.38
C LEU A 47 -3.80 5.71 -3.97
N GLN A 48 -2.82 6.21 -3.20
CA GLN A 48 -1.41 6.12 -3.58
C GLN A 48 -1.01 4.65 -3.44
N PRO A 49 -0.30 4.08 -4.41
CA PRO A 49 0.12 2.69 -4.35
C PRO A 49 1.22 2.47 -3.32
#